data_AF-A0A429Z3B0-F1
#
_entry.id   AF-A0A429Z3B0-F1
#
_cell.length_a   1.000
_cell.length_b   1.000
_cell.length_c   1.000
_cell.angle_alpha   90.00
_cell.angle_beta   90.00
_cell.angle_gamma   90.00
#
_symmetry.space_group_name_H-M   'P 1'
#
loop_
_entity.id
_entity.type
_entity.pdbx_description
1 polymer ?
#
loop_
_entity_poly.entity_id
_entity_poly.type
_entity_poly.pdbx_seq_one_letter_code
_entity_poly.pdbx_strand_id
1 'polypeptide(L)'
;MEVGAWFYIFSGLWAVGMITALVAAIRLSYRIEQRSDRLRNRTGLPMYAAMPFTVTNWRVSRDAETQALRRRMLKWLGLNLLGFALFGAVVLFALPA
;
A
#
# COMPACT_ATOMS: atom_id res chain seq x y z
N MET A 1 -23.17 18.26 -18.04
CA MET A 1 -23.70 18.24 -16.65
C MET A 1 -22.53 18.47 -15.72
N GLU A 2 -22.63 19.41 -14.78
CA GLU A 2 -21.49 19.72 -13.91
C GLU A 2 -21.19 18.56 -12.96
N VAL A 3 -19.94 18.14 -12.93
CA VAL A 3 -19.42 17.27 -11.88
C VAL A 3 -19.53 18.07 -10.58
N GLY A 4 -20.46 17.68 -9.72
CA GLY A 4 -20.76 18.45 -8.51
C GLY A 4 -19.56 18.56 -7.57
N ALA A 5 -19.46 19.67 -6.82
CA ALA A 5 -18.37 19.94 -5.87
C ALA A 5 -18.05 18.75 -4.93
N TRP A 6 -19.06 17.95 -4.58
CA TRP A 6 -18.93 16.74 -3.78
C TRP A 6 -17.99 15.69 -4.38
N PHE A 7 -17.96 15.53 -5.70
CA PHE A 7 -17.05 14.59 -6.35
C PHE A 7 -15.59 15.00 -6.15
N TYR A 8 -15.27 16.29 -6.26
CA TYR A 8 -13.91 16.79 -6.06
C TYR A 8 -13.47 16.65 -4.60
N ILE A 9 -14.35 16.97 -3.65
CA ILE A 9 -14.09 16.79 -2.22
C ILE A 9 -13.84 15.31 -1.91
N PHE A 10 -14.71 14.42 -2.40
CA PHE A 10 -14.56 12.98 -2.23
C PHE A 10 -13.26 12.48 -2.85
N SER A 11 -12.92 12.92 -4.06
CA SER A 11 -11.69 12.53 -4.76
C SER A 11 -10.44 12.97 -3.99
N GLY A 12 -10.44 14.17 -3.42
CA GLY A 12 -9.36 14.66 -2.57
C GLY A 12 -9.18 13.82 -1.31
N LEU A 13 -10.27 13.54 -0.58
CA LEU A 13 -10.25 12.70 0.62
C LEU A 13 -9.80 11.27 0.31
N TRP A 14 -10.30 10.71 -0.79
CA TRP A 14 -9.91 9.41 -1.30
C TRP A 14 -8.40 9.37 -1.60
N ALA A 15 -7.86 10.37 -2.31
CA ALA A 15 -6.44 10.42 -2.66
C ALA A 15 -5.55 10.43 -1.41
N VAL A 16 -5.88 11.26 -0.42
CA VAL A 16 -5.18 11.30 0.87
C VAL A 16 -5.25 9.95 1.59
N GLY A 17 -6.42 9.32 1.60
CA GLY A 17 -6.61 7.97 2.15
C GLY A 17 -5.74 6.92 1.48
N MET A 18 -5.68 6.91 0.15
CA MET A 18 -4.87 5.98 -0.63
C MET A 18 -3.38 6.18 -0.38
N ILE A 19 -2.90 7.43 -0.41
CA ILE A 19 -1.50 7.74 -0.09
C ILE A 19 -1.14 7.27 1.32
N THR A 20 -2.03 7.51 2.30
CA THR A 20 -1.81 7.09 3.69
C THR A 20 -1.70 5.58 3.82
N ALA A 21 -2.59 4.83 3.16
CA ALA A 21 -2.55 3.36 3.15
C ALA A 21 -1.25 2.84 2.49
N LEU A 22 -0.83 3.45 1.38
CA LEU A 22 0.40 3.06 0.68
C LEU A 22 1.64 3.35 1.53
N VAL A 23 1.73 4.53 2.15
CA VAL A 23 2.84 4.88 3.05
C VAL A 23 2.89 3.92 4.25
N ALA A 24 1.75 3.54 4.82
CA ALA A 24 1.69 2.55 5.90
C ALA A 24 2.23 1.18 5.46
N ALA A 25 1.89 0.72 4.25
CA ALA A 25 2.42 -0.51 3.68
C ALA A 25 3.95 -0.42 3.46
N ILE A 26 4.45 0.67 2.87
CA ILE A 26 5.89 0.88 2.63
C ILE A 26 6.67 0.85 3.95
N ARG A 27 6.18 1.54 4.99
CA ARG A 27 6.82 1.53 6.33
C ARG A 27 6.87 0.13 6.94
N LEU A 28 5.84 -0.68 6.72
CA LEU A 28 5.84 -2.08 7.16
C LEU A 28 6.82 -2.94 6.35
N SER A 29 6.97 -2.69 5.04
CA SER A 29 7.98 -3.35 4.20
C SER A 29 9.38 -3.11 4.76
N TYR A 30 9.74 -1.85 5.06
CA TYR A 30 11.03 -1.54 5.67
C TYR A 30 11.27 -2.26 6.99
N ARG A 31 10.25 -2.39 7.85
CA ARG A 31 10.36 -3.14 9.11
C ARG A 31 10.56 -4.65 8.86
N ILE A 32 9.89 -5.21 7.87
CA ILE A 32 10.05 -6.62 7.46
C ILE A 32 11.47 -6.86 6.92
N GLU A 33 11.98 -5.94 6.10
CA GLU A 33 13.32 -5.99 5.52
C GLU A 33 14.40 -5.93 6.60
N GLN A 34 14.27 -5.04 7.58
CA GLN A 34 15.18 -4.95 8.73
C GLN A 34 15.28 -6.26 9.53
N ARG A 35 14.18 -7.03 9.58
CA ARG A 35 14.12 -8.32 10.27
C ARG A 35 14.51 -9.51 9.40
N SER A 36 14.60 -9.33 8.09
CA SER A 36 14.88 -10.41 7.15
C SER A 36 16.33 -10.32 6.70
N ASP A 37 17.20 -11.21 7.19
CA ASP A 37 18.66 -11.08 6.95
C ASP A 37 19.05 -10.98 5.46
N ARG A 38 18.30 -11.65 4.59
CA ARG A 38 18.51 -11.64 3.13
C ARG A 38 18.00 -10.38 2.42
N LEU A 39 17.21 -9.55 3.09
CA LEU A 39 16.65 -8.30 2.57
C LEU A 39 17.17 -7.07 3.34
N ARG A 40 17.78 -7.29 4.50
CA ARG A 40 18.26 -6.21 5.36
C ARG A 40 19.28 -5.36 4.61
N ASN A 41 19.02 -4.07 4.56
CA ASN A 41 19.97 -3.12 4.02
C ASN A 41 21.24 -3.06 4.90
N ARG A 42 22.39 -3.39 4.31
CA ARG A 42 23.71 -3.37 4.96
C ARG A 42 24.60 -2.23 4.47
N THR A 43 24.19 -1.48 3.45
CA THR A 43 25.00 -0.41 2.85
C THR A 43 24.96 0.88 3.67
N GLY A 44 23.97 1.03 4.55
CA GLY A 44 23.75 2.24 5.36
C GLY A 44 23.16 3.42 4.58
N LEU A 45 23.00 3.29 3.26
CA LEU A 45 22.41 4.31 2.40
C LEU A 45 20.89 4.14 2.32
N PRO A 46 20.11 5.22 2.17
CA PRO A 46 18.68 5.12 1.89
C PRO A 46 18.41 4.29 0.62
N MET A 47 17.52 3.31 0.72
CA MET A 47 17.09 2.47 -0.41
C MET A 47 15.56 2.41 -0.47
N TYR A 48 15.03 2.20 -1.67
CA TYR A 48 13.60 1.93 -1.85
C TYR A 48 13.19 0.64 -1.13
N ALA A 49 11.96 0.62 -0.62
CA ALA A 49 11.39 -0.57 0.00
C ALA A 49 11.33 -1.72 -1.02
N ALA A 50 11.80 -2.89 -0.61
CA ALA A 50 11.81 -4.12 -1.39
C ALA A 50 10.40 -4.78 -1.43
N MET A 51 9.36 -3.97 -1.72
CA MET A 51 7.95 -4.39 -1.72
C MET A 51 7.67 -5.65 -2.53
N PRO A 52 8.23 -5.87 -3.74
CA PRO A 52 7.99 -7.11 -4.48
C PRO A 52 8.37 -8.37 -3.67
N PHE A 53 9.47 -8.31 -2.93
CA PHE A 53 9.95 -9.42 -2.09
C PHE A 53 9.07 -9.62 -0.86
N THR A 54 8.73 -8.53 -0.16
CA THR A 54 7.89 -8.59 1.04
C THR A 54 6.46 -9.02 0.72
N VAL A 55 5.92 -8.61 -0.44
CA VAL A 55 4.60 -9.04 -0.94
C VAL A 55 4.61 -10.51 -1.36
N THR A 56 5.60 -10.97 -2.13
CA THR A 56 5.68 -12.37 -2.59
C THR A 56 6.21 -13.35 -1.53
N ASN A 57 6.55 -12.85 -0.33
CA ASN A 57 7.19 -13.62 0.74
C ASN A 57 8.55 -14.22 0.32
N TRP A 58 9.21 -13.62 -0.67
CA TRP A 58 10.48 -14.12 -1.17
C TRP A 58 11.63 -13.49 -0.38
N ARG A 59 12.55 -14.32 0.14
CA ARG A 59 13.68 -13.90 0.99
C ARG A 59 13.30 -13.23 2.32
N VAL A 60 12.02 -13.26 2.68
CA VAL A 60 11.48 -12.75 3.95
C VAL A 60 11.67 -13.80 5.06
N SER A 61 11.98 -13.33 6.27
CA SER A 61 12.03 -14.20 7.45
C SER A 61 10.68 -14.85 7.76
N ARG A 62 10.70 -16.10 8.19
CA ARG A 62 9.49 -16.91 8.46
C ARG A 62 9.08 -16.92 9.93
N ASP A 63 9.69 -16.10 10.77
CA ASP A 63 9.28 -15.96 12.17
C ASP A 63 7.87 -15.34 12.29
N ALA A 64 7.17 -15.70 13.37
CA ALA A 64 5.77 -15.34 13.57
C ALA A 64 5.54 -13.82 13.57
N GLU A 65 6.48 -13.05 14.12
CA GLU A 65 6.39 -11.59 14.22
C GLU A 65 6.56 -10.93 12.84
N THR A 66 7.58 -11.33 12.07
CA THR A 66 7.76 -10.83 10.68
C THR A 66 6.57 -11.18 9.80
N GLN A 67 6.00 -12.39 9.95
CA GLN A 67 4.81 -12.78 9.20
C GLN A 67 3.56 -12.01 9.65
N ALA A 68 3.44 -11.62 10.92
CA ALA A 68 2.37 -10.74 11.39
C ALA A 68 2.47 -9.35 10.77
N LEU A 69 3.68 -8.78 10.70
CA LEU A 69 3.94 -7.52 10.01
C LEU A 69 3.58 -7.62 8.52
N ARG A 70 3.96 -8.72 7.86
CA ARG A 70 3.61 -8.97 6.46
C ARG A 70 2.10 -9.03 6.25
N ARG A 71 1.36 -9.76 7.10
CA ARG A 71 -0.13 -9.78 7.03
C ARG A 71 -0.72 -8.38 7.19
N ARG A 72 -0.17 -7.56 8.10
CA ARG A 72 -0.62 -6.16 8.27
C ARG A 72 -0.30 -5.30 7.03
N MET A 73 0.88 -5.50 6.44
CA MET A 73 1.27 -4.81 5.19
C MET A 73 0.32 -5.18 4.05
N LEU A 74 0.03 -6.46 3.88
CA LEU A 74 -0.90 -6.95 2.85
C LEU A 74 -2.33 -6.41 3.06
N LYS A 75 -2.78 -6.24 4.31
CA LYS A 75 -4.07 -5.58 4.58
C LYS A 75 -4.09 -4.14 4.07
N TRP A 76 -3.03 -3.37 4.31
CA TRP A 76 -2.94 -2.00 3.80
C TRP A 76 -2.88 -1.92 2.28
N LEU A 77 -2.10 -2.81 1.63
CA LEU A 77 -2.07 -2.91 0.17
C LEU A 77 -3.42 -3.35 -0.41
N GLY A 78 -4.10 -4.29 0.25
CA GLY A 78 -5.44 -4.72 -0.14
C GLY A 78 -6.46 -3.58 -0.03
N LEU A 79 -6.42 -2.79 1.06
CA LEU A 79 -7.26 -1.60 1.21
C LEU A 79 -6.96 -0.55 0.14
N ASN A 80 -5.69 -0.34 -0.19
CA ASN A 80 -5.29 0.59 -1.24
C ASN A 80 -5.85 0.13 -2.60
N LEU A 81 -5.61 -1.13 -2.98
CA LEU A 81 -6.12 -1.71 -4.23
C LEU A 81 -7.65 -1.65 -4.30
N LEU A 82 -8.34 -2.01 -3.22
CA LEU A 82 -9.80 -1.95 -3.12
C LEU A 82 -10.30 -0.52 -3.29
N GLY A 83 -9.62 0.46 -2.67
CA GLY A 83 -9.97 1.87 -2.80
C GLY A 83 -9.85 2.38 -4.25
N PHE A 84 -8.82 1.97 -4.99
CA PHE A 84 -8.71 2.26 -6.42
C PHE A 84 -9.78 1.56 -7.25
N ALA A 85 -10.06 0.29 -6.97
CA ALA A 85 -11.09 -0.47 -7.69
C ALA A 85 -12.49 0.16 -7.51
N LEU A 86 -12.84 0.55 -6.28
CA LEU A 86 -14.11 1.22 -5.98
C LEU A 86 -14.20 2.60 -6.63
N PHE A 87 -13.13 3.40 -6.55
CA PHE A 87 -13.10 4.71 -7.20
C PHE A 87 -13.23 4.59 -8.72
N GLY A 88 -12.51 3.64 -9.33
CA GLY A 88 -12.62 3.32 -10.74
C GLY A 88 -14.04 2.89 -11.13
N ALA A 89 -14.69 2.05 -10.33
CA ALA A 89 -16.09 1.66 -10.56
C ALA A 89 -17.05 2.86 -10.52
N VAL A 90 -16.87 3.79 -9.57
CA VAL A 90 -17.65 5.04 -9.53
C VAL A 90 -17.42 5.85 -10.80
N VAL A 91 -16.17 6.02 -11.23
CA VAL A 91 -15.85 6.79 -12.44
C VAL A 91 -16.43 6.14 -13.70
N LEU A 92 -16.32 4.82 -13.83
CA LEU A 92 -16.74 4.10 -15.04
C LEU A 92 -18.25 3.90 -15.15
N PHE A 93 -18.94 3.72 -14.02
CA PHE A 93 -20.35 3.31 -14.02
C PHE A 93 -21.30 4.37 -13.48
N ALA A 94 -20.82 5.31 -12.67
CA ALA A 94 -21.67 6.31 -12.02
C ALA A 94 -21.47 7.74 -12.55
N LEU A 95 -20.39 8.01 -13.30
CA LEU A 95 -20.20 9.29 -13.97
C LEU A 95 -20.59 9.19 -15.46
N PRO A 96 -21.37 10.15 -15.99
CA PRO A 96 -21.63 10.22 -17.42
C PRO A 96 -20.34 10.55 -18.18
N ALA A 97 -20.17 9.94 -19.36
CA ALA A 97 -19.06 10.19 -20.27
C ALA A 97 -19.11 11.59 -20.90
#